data_AF-A0A7J4MYC1-F1
#
_entry.id   AF-A0A7J4MYC1-F1
#
_cell.length_a   1.000
_cell.length_b   1.000
_cell.length_c   1.000
_cell.angle_alpha   90.00
_cell.angle_beta   90.00
_cell.angle_gamma   90.00
#
_symmetry.space_group_name_H-M   'P 1'
#
loop_
_entity.id
_entity.type
_entity.pdbx_description
1 polymer ?
#
loop_
_entity_poly.entity_id
_entity_poly.type
_entity_poly.pdbx_seq_one_letter_code
_entity_poly.pdbx_strand_id
1 'polypeptide(L)'
;MSEGVRIIRDDPRRALIKLSGPLIVAMLLTSIYNLVDAVWVAGLGGEALAAIGFVTPIYMILVGLSNGLGAGAASSVSRCLGAGDEEGMNNSASHTILITLTVSIILTVIIEILLRDILLSLGAAGALKPAIEYGSVVFAGTLFTLFPEAAYGILRSEGDVRRPMYAMGLSAVLNMVLDPILIYTAGWGIAGAAWATVISQFLVSLLIIYWFLAGRTFTSIGWSHFRADRGVAWSILSVTIPASAEFLVMSMVTALLNWILTSVAGTSAVAVYSAGWSIVMLAIVPVISVATALVSVSGVAYGSRNFENLEVAHGYSIRLGLLIAGATAALTFVLAPWIAWIFSYSQASSHLAPRITGFLRVICLFYIFLPLGIMSGSIFQGAGRGMTSLMLSVIRQVLLVAVFAYLLAVTLGLGEAGVWWGVVAGDIGGSLVAYLWARLFIGRLRRYAA
;
A
#
# COMPACT_ATOMS: atom_id res chain seq x y z
N MET A 1 -29.94 -5.84 -6.26
CA MET A 1 -28.51 -6.15 -6.46
C MET A 1 -27.89 -5.08 -7.35
N SER A 2 -26.84 -4.38 -6.90
CA SER A 2 -26.20 -3.31 -7.69
C SER A 2 -25.47 -3.88 -8.92
N GLU A 3 -25.21 -3.04 -9.93
CA GLU A 3 -24.44 -3.45 -11.12
C GLU A 3 -23.01 -3.89 -10.74
N GLY A 4 -22.41 -3.26 -9.72
CA GLY A 4 -21.09 -3.62 -9.20
C GLY A 4 -21.06 -5.05 -8.66
N VAL A 5 -22.02 -5.40 -7.80
CA VAL A 5 -22.14 -6.75 -7.21
C VAL A 5 -22.35 -7.81 -8.29
N ARG A 6 -23.20 -7.54 -9.30
CA ARG A 6 -23.41 -8.46 -10.44
C ARG A 6 -22.11 -8.76 -11.17
N ILE A 7 -21.35 -7.73 -11.51
CA ILE A 7 -20.11 -7.88 -12.27
C ILE A 7 -19.07 -8.69 -11.48
N ILE A 8 -18.91 -8.44 -10.18
CA ILE A 8 -17.95 -9.20 -9.36
C ILE A 8 -18.33 -10.68 -9.26
N ARG A 9 -19.63 -10.97 -9.17
CA ARG A 9 -20.12 -12.35 -9.02
C ARG A 9 -20.02 -13.15 -10.33
N ASP A 10 -20.36 -12.53 -11.45
CA ASP A 10 -20.64 -13.25 -12.69
C ASP A 10 -19.42 -13.31 -13.65
N ASP A 11 -18.62 -12.23 -13.76
CA ASP A 11 -17.49 -12.16 -14.70
C ASP A 11 -16.25 -11.56 -14.02
N PRO A 12 -15.33 -12.40 -13.49
CA PRO A 12 -14.12 -11.93 -12.81
C PRO A 12 -13.20 -11.11 -13.71
N ARG A 13 -13.22 -11.30 -15.05
CA ARG A 13 -12.35 -10.55 -15.96
C ARG A 13 -12.85 -9.12 -16.10
N ARG A 14 -14.15 -8.97 -16.34
CA ARG A 14 -14.81 -7.67 -16.42
C ARG A 14 -14.76 -6.94 -15.08
N ALA A 15 -14.90 -7.67 -13.96
CA ALA A 15 -14.71 -7.12 -12.63
C ALA A 15 -13.31 -6.53 -12.44
N LEU A 16 -12.26 -7.30 -12.76
CA LEU A 16 -10.88 -6.82 -12.61
C LEU A 16 -10.61 -5.54 -13.41
N ILE A 17 -11.06 -5.45 -14.67
CA ILE A 17 -10.88 -4.23 -15.47
C ILE A 17 -11.67 -3.05 -14.87
N LYS A 18 -12.95 -3.27 -14.56
CA LYS A 18 -13.84 -2.20 -14.07
C LYS A 18 -13.41 -1.68 -12.69
N LEU A 19 -12.86 -2.54 -11.85
CA LEU A 19 -12.40 -2.18 -10.51
C LEU A 19 -11.01 -1.55 -10.50
N SER A 20 -10.06 -2.08 -11.29
CA SER A 20 -8.68 -1.60 -11.28
C SER A 20 -8.52 -0.22 -11.90
N GLY A 21 -9.20 0.10 -13.01
CA GLY A 21 -9.04 1.38 -13.71
C GLY A 21 -9.20 2.62 -12.81
N PRO A 22 -10.34 2.77 -12.09
CA PRO A 22 -10.54 3.85 -11.13
C PRO A 22 -9.51 3.88 -10.01
N LEU A 23 -9.07 2.70 -9.52
CA LEU A 23 -8.04 2.61 -8.48
C LEU A 23 -6.68 3.07 -8.99
N ILE A 24 -6.33 2.78 -10.24
CA ILE A 24 -5.10 3.27 -10.88
C ILE A 24 -5.11 4.79 -10.88
N VAL A 25 -6.21 5.41 -11.33
CA VAL A 25 -6.35 6.88 -11.34
C VAL A 25 -6.23 7.45 -9.94
N ALA A 26 -6.93 6.87 -8.97
CA ALA A 26 -6.91 7.31 -7.57
C ALA A 26 -5.50 7.26 -6.98
N MET A 27 -4.81 6.13 -7.12
CA MET A 27 -3.48 5.94 -6.55
C MET A 27 -2.42 6.79 -7.26
N LEU A 28 -2.54 7.02 -8.58
CA LEU A 28 -1.65 7.94 -9.29
C LEU A 28 -1.85 9.39 -8.83
N LEU A 29 -3.10 9.83 -8.61
CA LEU A 29 -3.37 11.16 -8.01
C LEU A 29 -2.77 11.24 -6.61
N THR A 30 -2.86 10.17 -5.82
CA THR A 30 -2.21 10.06 -4.51
C THR A 30 -0.68 10.19 -4.62
N SER A 31 -0.05 9.53 -5.58
CA SER A 31 1.40 9.66 -5.81
C SER A 31 1.80 11.07 -6.25
N ILE A 32 1.00 11.73 -7.09
CA ILE A 32 1.27 13.11 -7.53
C ILE A 32 1.16 14.07 -6.34
N TYR A 33 0.15 13.95 -5.47
CA TYR A 33 0.07 14.84 -4.30
C TYR A 33 1.29 14.66 -3.40
N ASN A 34 1.72 13.42 -3.12
CA ASN A 34 2.87 13.19 -2.23
C ASN A 34 4.13 13.91 -2.74
N LEU A 35 4.27 14.01 -4.07
CA LEU A 35 5.37 14.74 -4.69
C LEU A 35 5.22 16.26 -4.55
N VAL A 36 3.99 16.78 -4.62
CA VAL A 36 3.69 18.21 -4.43
C VAL A 36 3.85 18.63 -2.97
N ASP A 37 3.35 17.84 -2.01
CA ASP A 37 3.53 18.05 -0.57
C ASP A 37 5.02 18.12 -0.21
N ALA A 38 5.83 17.18 -0.73
CA ALA A 38 7.27 17.19 -0.53
C ALA A 38 7.94 18.50 -1.02
N VAL A 39 7.43 19.13 -2.10
CA VAL A 39 7.94 20.42 -2.60
C VAL A 39 7.61 21.55 -1.63
N TRP A 40 6.38 21.61 -1.12
CA TRP A 40 6.00 22.64 -0.14
C TRP A 40 6.79 22.50 1.16
N VAL A 41 6.88 21.29 1.67
CA VAL A 41 7.69 21.00 2.86
C VAL A 41 9.16 21.35 2.65
N ALA A 42 9.74 21.03 1.48
CA ALA A 42 11.13 21.38 1.18
C ALA A 42 11.36 22.90 1.19
N GLY A 43 10.36 23.70 0.80
CA GLY A 43 10.41 25.16 0.87
C GLY A 43 10.49 25.74 2.29
N LEU A 44 10.20 24.97 3.33
CA LEU A 44 10.35 25.38 4.74
C LEU A 44 11.79 25.33 5.25
N GLY A 45 12.70 24.67 4.51
CA GLY A 45 14.10 24.56 4.87
C GLY A 45 14.48 23.29 5.65
N GLY A 46 15.78 23.16 5.94
CA GLY A 46 16.37 21.90 6.42
C GLY A 46 15.86 21.41 7.78
N GLU A 47 15.49 22.32 8.69
CA GLU A 47 14.98 21.94 10.02
C GLU A 47 13.61 21.25 9.93
N ALA A 48 12.71 21.74 9.08
CA ALA A 48 11.40 21.13 8.86
C ALA A 48 11.52 19.75 8.18
N LEU A 49 12.42 19.64 7.19
CA LEU A 49 12.72 18.37 6.53
C LEU A 49 13.27 17.33 7.52
N ALA A 50 14.18 17.74 8.41
CA ALA A 50 14.72 16.86 9.44
C ALA A 50 13.62 16.38 10.40
N ALA A 51 12.75 17.29 10.84
CA ALA A 51 11.63 16.97 11.72
C ALA A 51 10.68 15.92 11.09
N ILE A 52 10.26 16.12 9.85
CA ILE A 52 9.39 15.17 9.13
C ILE A 52 10.12 13.84 8.93
N GLY A 53 11.42 13.87 8.65
CA GLY A 53 12.25 12.67 8.54
C GLY A 53 12.21 11.79 9.80
N PHE A 54 12.21 12.39 10.99
CA PHE A 54 12.09 11.65 12.25
C PHE A 54 10.67 11.12 12.53
N VAL A 55 9.63 11.81 12.05
CA VAL A 55 8.22 11.39 12.22
C VAL A 55 7.82 10.30 11.22
N THR A 56 8.41 10.31 10.02
CA THR A 56 8.05 9.43 8.90
C THR A 56 8.05 7.94 9.25
N PRO A 57 9.03 7.36 9.97
CA PRO A 57 9.00 5.94 10.34
C PRO A 57 7.78 5.55 11.18
N ILE A 58 7.35 6.43 12.08
CA ILE A 58 6.16 6.20 12.92
C ILE A 58 4.89 6.30 12.05
N TYR A 59 4.84 7.28 11.14
CA TYR A 59 3.73 7.42 10.19
C TYR A 59 3.61 6.19 9.26
N MET A 60 4.72 5.59 8.84
CA MET A 60 4.71 4.37 8.02
C MET A 60 4.08 3.16 8.74
N ILE A 61 4.13 3.09 10.07
CA ILE A 61 3.41 2.08 10.85
C ILE A 61 1.90 2.27 10.68
N LEU A 62 1.42 3.53 10.73
CA LEU A 62 0.02 3.85 10.49
C LEU A 62 -0.40 3.51 9.07
N VAL A 63 0.44 3.82 8.06
CA VAL A 63 0.17 3.47 6.65
C VAL A 63 0.03 1.96 6.48
N GLY A 64 0.96 1.18 7.04
CA GLY A 64 0.90 -0.29 6.97
C GLY A 64 -0.37 -0.85 7.61
N LEU A 65 -0.76 -0.31 8.77
CA LEU A 65 -1.99 -0.71 9.45
C LEU A 65 -3.25 -0.29 8.71
N SER A 66 -3.25 0.91 8.14
CA SER A 66 -4.35 1.44 7.31
C SER A 66 -4.59 0.52 6.12
N ASN A 67 -3.52 0.14 5.42
CA ASN A 67 -3.59 -0.81 4.32
C ASN A 67 -4.10 -2.18 4.77
N GLY A 68 -3.62 -2.69 5.92
CA GLY A 68 -4.09 -3.94 6.49
C GLY A 68 -5.57 -3.92 6.86
N LEU A 69 -6.07 -2.83 7.44
CA LEU A 69 -7.50 -2.67 7.75
C LEU A 69 -8.33 -2.68 6.47
N GLY A 70 -7.91 -1.94 5.43
CA GLY A 70 -8.55 -1.95 4.12
C GLY A 70 -8.55 -3.35 3.46
N ALA A 71 -7.47 -4.11 3.57
CA ALA A 71 -7.38 -5.47 3.05
C ALA A 71 -8.26 -6.46 3.83
N GLY A 72 -8.28 -6.38 5.17
CA GLY A 72 -9.11 -7.22 6.03
C GLY A 72 -10.60 -6.96 5.85
N ALA A 73 -10.98 -5.68 5.73
CA ALA A 73 -12.32 -5.25 5.36
C ALA A 73 -12.71 -5.83 3.99
N ALA A 74 -11.86 -5.62 2.99
CA ALA A 74 -12.10 -6.08 1.62
C ALA A 74 -12.32 -7.60 1.57
N SER A 75 -11.47 -8.33 2.27
CA SER A 75 -11.46 -9.77 2.34
C SER A 75 -12.71 -10.35 3.02
N SER A 76 -13.03 -9.88 4.23
CA SER A 76 -14.14 -10.42 5.02
C SER A 76 -15.51 -10.09 4.40
N VAL A 77 -15.72 -8.83 4.00
CA VAL A 77 -16.99 -8.37 3.38
C VAL A 77 -17.21 -9.06 2.03
N SER A 78 -16.18 -9.20 1.19
CA SER A 78 -16.29 -9.88 -0.11
C SER A 78 -16.62 -11.37 0.03
N ARG A 79 -16.10 -12.06 1.06
CA ARG A 79 -16.47 -13.46 1.31
C ARG A 79 -17.93 -13.63 1.70
N CYS A 80 -18.44 -12.78 2.60
CA CYS A 80 -19.86 -12.78 2.97
C CYS A 80 -20.74 -12.48 1.75
N LEU A 81 -20.37 -11.49 0.94
CA LEU A 81 -21.08 -11.16 -0.30
C LEU A 81 -21.10 -12.35 -1.27
N GLY A 82 -19.98 -13.03 -1.46
CA GLY A 82 -19.89 -14.24 -2.29
C GLY A 82 -20.79 -15.37 -1.78
N ALA A 83 -20.85 -15.55 -0.46
CA ALA A 83 -21.71 -16.56 0.18
C ALA A 83 -23.21 -16.22 0.09
N GLY A 84 -23.57 -15.00 -0.33
CA GLY A 84 -24.95 -14.51 -0.29
C GLY A 84 -25.44 -14.20 1.12
N ASP A 85 -24.51 -14.02 2.08
CA ASP A 85 -24.79 -13.73 3.48
C ASP A 85 -24.81 -12.20 3.73
N GLU A 86 -25.96 -11.59 3.47
CA GLU A 86 -26.15 -10.14 3.61
C GLU A 86 -26.02 -9.67 5.07
N GLU A 87 -26.48 -10.47 6.04
CA GLU A 87 -26.37 -10.15 7.45
C GLU A 87 -24.91 -10.20 7.91
N GLY A 88 -24.19 -11.26 7.57
CA GLY A 88 -22.75 -11.38 7.86
C GLY A 88 -21.93 -10.31 7.15
N MET A 89 -22.32 -9.90 5.95
CA MET A 89 -21.68 -8.80 5.22
C MET A 89 -21.82 -7.47 5.99
N ASN A 90 -23.04 -7.10 6.41
CA ASN A 90 -23.30 -5.88 7.19
C ASN A 90 -22.65 -5.93 8.58
N ASN A 91 -22.65 -7.10 9.22
CA ASN A 91 -21.98 -7.29 10.50
C ASN A 91 -20.46 -7.17 10.36
N SER A 92 -19.87 -7.71 9.29
CA SER A 92 -18.44 -7.60 9.00
C SER A 92 -18.03 -6.17 8.69
N ALA A 93 -18.84 -5.41 7.95
CA ALA A 93 -18.60 -3.98 7.71
C ALA A 93 -18.65 -3.19 9.03
N SER A 94 -19.64 -3.46 9.89
CA SER A 94 -19.77 -2.81 11.20
C SER A 94 -18.61 -3.16 12.15
N HIS A 95 -18.17 -4.42 12.18
CA HIS A 95 -16.98 -4.84 12.93
C HIS A 95 -15.71 -4.15 12.43
N THR A 96 -15.57 -3.99 11.12
CA THR A 96 -14.43 -3.29 10.52
C THR A 96 -14.33 -1.87 11.06
N ILE A 97 -15.43 -1.13 11.08
CA ILE A 97 -15.46 0.25 11.61
C ILE A 97 -15.15 0.27 13.12
N LEU A 98 -15.73 -0.65 13.89
CA LEU A 98 -15.47 -0.73 15.33
C LEU A 98 -14.01 -1.07 15.66
N ILE A 99 -13.42 -2.03 14.95
CA ILE A 99 -12.00 -2.39 15.06
C ILE A 99 -11.15 -1.17 14.69
N THR A 100 -11.46 -0.49 13.59
CA THR A 100 -10.72 0.69 13.15
C THR A 100 -10.73 1.79 14.20
N LEU A 101 -11.90 2.09 14.78
CA LEU A 101 -12.05 3.09 15.84
C LEU A 101 -11.26 2.71 17.11
N THR A 102 -11.36 1.45 17.52
CA THR A 102 -10.68 0.94 18.71
C THR A 102 -9.16 1.00 18.53
N VAL A 103 -8.67 0.52 17.40
CA VAL A 103 -7.26 0.52 17.04
C VAL A 103 -6.73 1.95 16.90
N SER A 104 -7.47 2.86 16.28
CA SER A 104 -7.06 4.26 16.16
C SER A 104 -6.93 4.94 17.52
N ILE A 105 -7.88 4.73 18.43
CA ILE A 105 -7.84 5.33 19.77
C ILE A 105 -6.64 4.81 20.56
N ILE A 106 -6.46 3.49 20.56
CA ILE A 106 -5.32 2.86 21.26
C ILE A 106 -4.00 3.39 20.71
N LEU A 107 -3.85 3.48 19.38
CA LEU A 107 -2.62 3.95 18.76
C LEU A 107 -2.36 5.43 18.98
N THR A 108 -3.37 6.29 18.87
CA THR A 108 -3.21 7.71 19.18
C THR A 108 -2.72 7.87 20.61
N VAL A 109 -3.34 7.21 21.59
CA VAL A 109 -2.93 7.31 23.00
C VAL A 109 -1.48 6.83 23.20
N ILE A 110 -1.13 5.66 22.65
CA ILE A 110 0.22 5.10 22.80
C ILE A 110 1.25 6.02 22.13
N ILE A 111 1.00 6.46 20.89
CA ILE A 111 1.94 7.28 20.14
C ILE A 111 2.11 8.65 20.81
N GLU A 112 1.04 9.34 21.19
CA GLU A 112 1.15 10.66 21.84
C GLU A 112 1.94 10.62 23.16
N ILE A 113 1.72 9.58 23.99
CA ILE A 113 2.46 9.42 25.26
C ILE A 113 3.95 9.18 24.99
N LEU A 114 4.28 8.38 23.98
CA LEU A 114 5.65 7.95 23.70
C LEU A 114 6.36 8.83 22.66
N LEU A 115 5.67 9.76 22.00
CA LEU A 115 6.16 10.46 20.81
C LEU A 115 7.50 11.13 21.07
N ARG A 116 7.59 11.89 22.17
CA ARG A 116 8.83 12.59 22.54
C ARG A 116 9.98 11.64 22.75
N ASP A 117 9.77 10.53 23.47
CA ASP A 117 10.82 9.58 23.80
C ASP A 117 11.25 8.78 22.58
N ILE A 118 10.31 8.41 21.70
CA ILE A 118 10.61 7.79 20.41
C ILE A 118 11.47 8.75 19.58
N LEU A 119 11.05 10.01 19.42
CA LEU A 119 11.80 11.00 18.65
C LEU A 119 13.21 11.23 19.20
N LEU A 120 13.36 11.33 20.53
CA LEU A 120 14.67 11.42 21.18
C LEU A 120 15.53 10.17 20.92
N SER A 121 14.95 8.97 21.01
CA SER A 121 15.67 7.72 20.73
C SER A 121 16.11 7.60 19.27
N LEU A 122 15.40 8.23 18.34
CA LEU A 122 15.77 8.33 16.93
C LEU A 122 16.83 9.40 16.66
N GLY A 123 17.24 10.18 17.66
CA GLY A 123 18.26 11.22 17.54
C GLY A 123 17.72 12.59 17.17
N ALA A 124 16.42 12.84 17.32
CA ALA A 124 15.78 14.10 16.93
C ALA A 124 16.08 15.29 17.85
N ALA A 125 17.07 15.23 18.74
CA ALA A 125 17.31 16.26 19.75
C ALA A 125 17.41 17.69 19.17
N GLY A 126 18.05 17.85 18.01
CA GLY A 126 18.19 19.13 17.31
C GLY A 126 16.95 19.59 16.52
N ALA A 127 15.98 18.71 16.30
CA ALA A 127 14.73 18.98 15.56
C ALA A 127 13.48 18.58 16.37
N LEU A 128 13.62 18.44 17.69
CA LEU A 128 12.61 17.80 18.54
C LEU A 128 11.32 18.61 18.58
N LYS A 129 11.45 19.93 18.74
CA LYS A 129 10.31 20.83 18.80
C LYS A 129 9.48 20.79 17.51
N PRO A 130 10.05 21.03 16.31
CA PRO A 130 9.28 20.93 15.07
C PRO A 130 8.78 19.50 14.79
N ALA A 131 9.50 18.46 15.21
CA ALA A 131 9.04 17.07 15.07
C ALA A 131 7.83 16.75 15.95
N ILE A 132 7.77 17.26 17.19
CA ILE A 132 6.60 17.13 18.06
C ILE A 132 5.43 17.96 17.51
N GLU A 133 5.69 19.19 17.06
CA GLU A 133 4.70 20.08 16.49
C GLU A 133 4.01 19.47 15.25
N TYR A 134 4.77 18.83 14.36
CA TYR A 134 4.22 18.09 13.23
C TYR A 134 3.57 16.77 13.67
N GLY A 135 4.31 15.96 14.43
CA GLY A 135 3.91 14.60 14.78
C GLY A 135 2.63 14.54 15.61
N SER A 136 2.49 15.39 16.63
CA SER A 136 1.29 15.39 17.49
C SER A 136 0.01 15.69 16.71
N VAL A 137 0.06 16.60 15.74
CA VAL A 137 -1.10 16.89 14.89
C VAL A 137 -1.43 15.68 14.01
N VAL A 138 -0.43 15.09 13.34
CA VAL A 138 -0.62 13.91 12.48
C VAL A 138 -1.17 12.72 13.27
N PHE A 139 -0.63 12.45 14.46
CA PHE A 139 -1.01 11.28 15.27
C PHE A 139 -2.31 11.47 16.04
N ALA A 140 -2.68 12.69 16.43
CA ALA A 140 -4.04 13.01 16.82
C ALA A 140 -5.06 12.71 15.71
N GLY A 141 -4.65 12.85 14.44
CA GLY A 141 -5.43 12.54 13.25
C GLY A 141 -5.52 11.05 12.87
N THR A 142 -4.96 10.12 13.65
CA THR A 142 -4.85 8.68 13.28
C THR A 142 -6.17 8.06 12.85
N LEU A 143 -7.30 8.39 13.51
CA LEU A 143 -8.62 7.89 13.12
C LEU A 143 -8.95 8.26 11.66
N PHE A 144 -8.66 9.50 11.25
CA PHE A 144 -8.94 9.99 9.90
C PHE A 144 -7.96 9.42 8.86
N THR A 145 -6.81 8.91 9.29
CA THR A 145 -5.91 8.14 8.43
C THR A 145 -6.37 6.69 8.24
N LEU A 146 -6.86 6.03 9.30
CA LEU A 146 -7.24 4.61 9.26
C LEU A 146 -8.67 4.38 8.71
N PHE A 147 -9.62 5.25 9.06
CA PHE A 147 -11.02 5.08 8.69
C PHE A 147 -11.26 5.04 7.17
N PRO A 148 -10.71 5.97 6.36
CA PRO A 148 -10.92 5.94 4.92
C PRO A 148 -10.47 4.63 4.26
N GLU A 149 -9.31 4.07 4.63
CA GLU A 149 -8.84 2.82 4.04
C GLU A 149 -9.73 1.63 4.38
N ALA A 150 -10.17 1.54 5.64
CA ALA A 150 -11.13 0.54 6.07
C ALA A 150 -12.44 0.65 5.25
N ALA A 151 -12.95 1.87 5.11
CA ALA A 151 -14.15 2.15 4.32
C ALA A 151 -13.97 1.88 2.82
N TYR A 152 -12.81 2.21 2.24
CA TYR A 152 -12.48 1.88 0.86
C TYR A 152 -12.49 0.36 0.64
N GLY A 153 -11.99 -0.41 1.61
CA GLY A 153 -12.08 -1.87 1.60
C GLY A 153 -13.52 -2.37 1.54
N ILE A 154 -14.41 -1.80 2.35
CA ILE A 154 -15.85 -2.12 2.34
C ILE A 154 -16.48 -1.79 0.97
N LEU A 155 -16.30 -0.56 0.48
CA LEU A 155 -16.86 -0.10 -0.81
C LEU A 155 -16.35 -0.92 -2.00
N ARG A 156 -15.06 -1.27 -2.02
CA ARG A 156 -14.49 -2.14 -3.06
C ARG A 156 -15.11 -3.54 -3.05
N SER A 157 -15.48 -4.05 -1.87
CA SER A 157 -16.08 -5.38 -1.72
C SER A 157 -17.45 -5.50 -2.39
N GLU A 158 -18.25 -4.43 -2.36
CA GLU A 158 -19.53 -4.35 -3.06
C GLU A 158 -19.39 -3.92 -4.54
N GLY A 159 -18.16 -3.74 -5.02
CA GLY A 159 -17.84 -3.33 -6.38
C GLY A 159 -18.02 -1.85 -6.68
N ASP A 160 -18.10 -1.02 -5.64
CA ASP A 160 -18.04 0.43 -5.78
C ASP A 160 -16.58 0.91 -5.67
N VAL A 161 -15.97 1.14 -6.83
CA VAL A 161 -14.63 1.74 -6.93
C VAL A 161 -14.67 3.23 -7.29
N ARG A 162 -15.84 3.75 -7.70
CA ARG A 162 -15.97 5.16 -8.07
C ARG A 162 -15.96 6.04 -6.84
N ARG A 163 -16.68 5.64 -5.78
CA ARG A 163 -16.67 6.38 -4.51
C ARG A 163 -15.29 6.44 -3.87
N PRO A 164 -14.55 5.32 -3.68
CA PRO A 164 -13.16 5.36 -3.25
C PRO A 164 -12.29 6.27 -4.12
N MET A 165 -12.40 6.17 -5.45
CA MET A 165 -11.63 7.03 -6.36
C MET A 165 -11.91 8.52 -6.15
N TYR A 166 -13.19 8.92 -6.07
CA TYR A 166 -13.56 10.31 -5.82
C TYR A 166 -13.11 10.80 -4.45
N ALA A 167 -13.22 9.96 -3.41
CA ALA A 167 -12.77 10.29 -2.06
C ALA A 167 -11.24 10.47 -1.99
N MET A 168 -10.47 9.55 -2.57
CA MET A 168 -9.01 9.65 -2.64
C MET A 168 -8.57 10.88 -3.44
N GLY A 169 -9.18 11.11 -4.61
CA GLY A 169 -8.92 12.28 -5.43
C GLY A 169 -9.26 13.60 -4.72
N LEU A 170 -10.40 13.66 -4.03
CA LEU A 170 -10.78 14.82 -3.22
C LEU A 170 -9.79 15.06 -2.09
N SER A 171 -9.34 14.00 -1.41
CA SER A 171 -8.32 14.10 -0.35
C SER A 171 -7.03 14.72 -0.87
N ALA A 172 -6.55 14.22 -2.01
CA ALA A 172 -5.34 14.70 -2.68
C ALA A 172 -5.47 16.18 -3.10
N VAL A 173 -6.60 16.57 -3.69
CA VAL A 173 -6.85 17.95 -4.11
C VAL A 173 -6.99 18.89 -2.92
N LEU A 174 -7.75 18.51 -1.89
CA LEU A 174 -7.89 19.30 -0.67
C LEU A 174 -6.53 19.54 -0.01
N ASN A 175 -5.72 18.49 0.13
CA ASN A 175 -4.41 18.60 0.74
C ASN A 175 -3.49 19.52 -0.08
N MET A 176 -3.41 19.31 -1.40
CA MET A 176 -2.62 20.15 -2.31
C MET A 176 -2.98 21.64 -2.26
N VAL A 177 -4.25 21.96 -2.04
CA VAL A 177 -4.73 23.35 -1.91
C VAL A 177 -4.50 23.89 -0.49
N LEU A 178 -4.74 23.08 0.53
CA LEU A 178 -4.59 23.48 1.94
C LEU A 178 -3.13 23.66 2.34
N ASP A 179 -2.20 22.89 1.79
CA ASP A 179 -0.77 22.97 2.12
C ASP A 179 -0.22 24.40 1.95
N PRO A 180 -0.20 25.02 0.75
CA PRO A 180 0.39 26.35 0.60
C PRO A 180 -0.36 27.42 1.41
N ILE A 181 -1.68 27.23 1.61
CA ILE A 181 -2.49 28.13 2.42
C ILE A 181 -2.07 28.08 3.89
N LEU A 182 -1.96 26.89 4.48
CA LEU A 182 -1.65 26.74 5.90
C LEU A 182 -0.17 26.93 6.19
N ILE A 183 0.71 26.42 5.31
CA ILE A 183 2.15 26.50 5.44
C ILE A 183 2.61 27.96 5.33
N TYR A 184 2.26 28.66 4.24
CA TYR A 184 2.81 29.97 3.92
C TYR A 184 1.86 31.12 4.21
N THR A 185 0.60 31.04 3.75
CA THR A 185 -0.34 32.17 3.88
C THR A 185 -0.79 32.40 5.33
N ALA A 186 -1.11 31.31 6.05
CA ALA A 186 -1.41 31.37 7.49
C ALA A 186 -0.14 31.41 8.35
N GLY A 187 1.02 31.10 7.78
CA GLY A 187 2.32 31.13 8.47
C GLY A 187 2.48 30.03 9.52
N TRP A 188 1.76 28.91 9.42
CA TRP A 188 1.85 27.81 10.39
C TRP A 188 3.04 26.89 10.13
N GLY A 189 3.79 27.11 9.05
CA GLY A 189 5.00 26.37 8.73
C GLY A 189 4.75 24.86 8.71
N ILE A 190 5.55 24.11 9.45
CA ILE A 190 5.47 22.65 9.51
C ILE A 190 4.15 22.14 10.12
N ALA A 191 3.60 22.82 11.13
CA ALA A 191 2.27 22.50 11.67
C ALA A 191 1.18 22.66 10.61
N GLY A 192 1.35 23.62 9.70
CA GLY A 192 0.45 23.85 8.57
C GLY A 192 0.31 22.62 7.67
N ALA A 193 1.42 21.96 7.33
CA ALA A 193 1.43 20.73 6.54
C ALA A 193 0.71 19.57 7.26
N ALA A 194 0.94 19.42 8.56
CA ALA A 194 0.24 18.41 9.37
C ALA A 194 -1.27 18.64 9.40
N TRP A 195 -1.70 19.89 9.65
CA TRP A 195 -3.12 20.24 9.67
C TRP A 195 -3.79 20.09 8.31
N ALA A 196 -3.12 20.47 7.22
CA ALA A 196 -3.62 20.28 5.86
C ALA A 196 -3.91 18.80 5.58
N THR A 197 -3.02 17.91 6.01
CA THR A 197 -3.20 16.45 5.89
C THR A 197 -4.42 15.97 6.69
N VAL A 198 -4.49 16.31 7.97
CA VAL A 198 -5.55 15.85 8.88
C VAL A 198 -6.93 16.39 8.47
N ILE A 199 -7.02 17.67 8.10
CA ILE A 199 -8.28 18.29 7.65
C ILE A 199 -8.76 17.64 6.35
N SER A 200 -7.87 17.38 5.41
CA SER A 200 -8.22 16.73 4.13
C SER A 200 -8.78 15.32 4.35
N GLN A 201 -8.15 14.55 5.24
CA GLN A 201 -8.60 13.22 5.62
C GLN A 201 -9.91 13.25 6.42
N PHE A 202 -10.08 14.23 7.30
CA PHE A 202 -11.31 14.45 8.05
C PHE A 202 -12.49 14.74 7.13
N LEU A 203 -12.34 15.69 6.19
CA LEU A 203 -13.40 16.04 5.23
C LEU A 203 -13.80 14.86 4.35
N VAL A 204 -12.84 14.04 3.94
CA VAL A 204 -13.11 12.81 3.19
C VAL A 204 -13.77 11.74 4.05
N SER A 205 -13.38 11.62 5.32
CA SER A 205 -14.04 10.74 6.27
C SER A 205 -15.52 11.12 6.45
N LEU A 206 -15.84 12.42 6.55
CA LEU A 206 -17.22 12.91 6.61
C LEU A 206 -18.01 12.56 5.34
N LEU A 207 -17.40 12.71 4.16
CA LEU A 207 -18.04 12.34 2.89
C LEU A 207 -18.37 10.84 2.82
N ILE A 208 -17.45 10.00 3.28
CA ILE A 208 -17.64 8.55 3.34
C ILE A 208 -18.74 8.18 4.35
N ILE A 209 -18.73 8.78 5.54
CA ILE A 209 -19.78 8.59 6.55
C ILE A 209 -21.14 8.98 5.98
N TYR A 210 -21.22 10.12 5.28
CA TYR A 210 -22.44 10.54 4.60
C TYR A 210 -22.94 9.49 3.60
N TRP A 211 -22.07 8.86 2.80
CA TRP A 211 -22.49 7.80 1.86
C TRP A 211 -23.09 6.58 2.57
N PHE A 212 -22.51 6.16 3.70
CA PHE A 212 -23.06 5.05 4.49
C PHE A 212 -24.40 5.42 5.15
N LEU A 213 -24.48 6.58 5.81
CA LEU A 213 -25.69 7.01 6.52
C LEU A 213 -26.86 7.34 5.58
N ALA A 214 -26.57 7.84 4.37
CA ALA A 214 -27.60 8.14 3.37
C ALA A 214 -28.12 6.89 2.63
N GLY A 215 -27.71 5.67 3.03
CA GLY A 215 -28.13 4.42 2.40
C GLY A 215 -27.70 4.31 0.94
N ARG A 216 -26.60 4.98 0.57
CA ARG A 216 -26.13 5.01 -0.82
C ARG A 216 -25.24 3.80 -1.14
N THR A 217 -24.77 3.08 -0.15
CA THR A 217 -23.92 1.88 -0.25
C THR A 217 -24.76 0.60 -0.25
N PHE A 218 -24.22 -0.49 -0.79
CA PHE A 218 -24.88 -1.79 -0.73
C PHE A 218 -24.82 -2.36 0.69
N THR A 219 -23.69 -2.20 1.38
CA THR A 219 -23.58 -2.49 2.81
C THR A 219 -24.30 -1.43 3.64
N SER A 220 -25.03 -1.87 4.66
CA SER A 220 -25.65 -1.00 5.67
C SER A 220 -24.82 -1.05 6.95
N ILE A 221 -24.21 0.08 7.30
CA ILE A 221 -23.43 0.23 8.53
C ILE A 221 -24.32 0.88 9.59
N GLY A 222 -24.51 0.22 10.71
CA GLY A 222 -25.29 0.75 11.82
C GLY A 222 -25.33 -0.18 13.02
N TRP A 223 -25.60 0.39 14.19
CA TRP A 223 -25.75 -0.37 15.44
C TRP A 223 -26.83 -1.45 15.38
N SER A 224 -27.85 -1.27 14.54
CA SER A 224 -28.91 -2.27 14.28
C SER A 224 -28.42 -3.53 13.57
N HIS A 225 -27.32 -3.45 12.83
CA HIS A 225 -26.72 -4.58 12.10
C HIS A 225 -25.49 -5.16 12.81
N PHE A 226 -25.11 -4.59 13.95
CA PHE A 226 -23.97 -5.06 14.73
C PHE A 226 -24.39 -6.19 15.67
N ARG A 227 -23.78 -7.36 15.49
CA ARG A 227 -23.89 -8.51 16.39
C ARG A 227 -22.49 -8.96 16.76
N ALA A 228 -22.06 -8.65 17.99
CA ALA A 228 -20.71 -8.96 18.47
C ALA A 228 -20.37 -10.44 18.22
N ASP A 229 -19.44 -10.68 17.29
CA ASP A 229 -19.06 -12.01 16.86
C ASP A 229 -17.53 -12.09 16.78
N ARG A 230 -16.95 -12.90 17.66
CA ARG A 230 -15.50 -13.13 17.70
C ARG A 230 -14.97 -13.75 16.41
N GLY A 231 -15.76 -14.59 15.76
CA GLY A 231 -15.45 -15.19 14.46
C GLY A 231 -15.35 -14.15 13.37
N VAL A 232 -16.27 -13.18 13.32
CA VAL A 232 -16.22 -12.06 12.37
C VAL A 232 -15.02 -11.16 12.65
N ALA A 233 -14.77 -10.80 13.92
CA ALA A 233 -13.60 -10.01 14.29
C ALA A 233 -12.29 -10.70 13.89
N TRP A 234 -12.17 -12.02 14.13
CA TRP A 234 -11.00 -12.79 13.74
C TRP A 234 -10.88 -12.97 12.22
N SER A 235 -12.00 -13.11 11.51
CA SER A 235 -12.04 -13.15 10.05
C SER A 235 -11.44 -11.88 9.41
N ILE A 236 -11.61 -10.72 10.06
CA ILE A 236 -10.99 -9.44 9.66
C ILE A 236 -9.52 -9.40 10.09
N LEU A 237 -9.24 -9.63 11.37
CA LEU A 237 -7.89 -9.51 11.95
C LEU A 237 -6.87 -10.50 11.38
N SER A 238 -7.32 -11.69 10.98
CA SER A 238 -6.50 -12.72 10.32
C SER A 238 -5.95 -12.31 8.96
N VAL A 239 -6.47 -11.22 8.37
CA VAL A 239 -5.94 -10.58 7.16
C VAL A 239 -5.31 -9.23 7.47
N THR A 240 -5.92 -8.44 8.36
CA THR A 240 -5.38 -7.14 8.76
C THR A 240 -4.01 -7.23 9.40
N ILE A 241 -3.80 -8.09 10.40
CA ILE A 241 -2.51 -8.19 11.10
C ILE A 241 -1.41 -8.64 10.12
N PRO A 242 -1.58 -9.71 9.32
CA PRO A 242 -0.55 -10.12 8.38
C PRO A 242 -0.27 -9.08 7.29
N ALA A 243 -1.29 -8.47 6.69
CA ALA A 243 -1.09 -7.45 5.66
C ALA A 243 -0.37 -6.20 6.21
N SER A 244 -0.65 -5.82 7.46
CA SER A 244 0.09 -4.73 8.14
C SER A 244 1.56 -5.11 8.37
N ALA A 245 1.81 -6.36 8.77
CA ALA A 245 3.16 -6.88 8.99
C ALA A 245 3.98 -6.97 7.69
N GLU A 246 3.35 -7.09 6.52
CA GLU A 246 4.07 -7.05 5.24
C GLU A 246 4.81 -5.72 5.05
N PHE A 247 4.25 -4.59 5.50
CA PHE A 247 4.95 -3.29 5.47
C PHE A 247 6.16 -3.25 6.41
N LEU A 248 6.08 -3.90 7.58
CA LEU A 248 7.22 -4.02 8.48
C LEU A 248 8.34 -4.85 7.85
N VAL A 249 7.99 -5.96 7.18
CA VAL A 249 8.93 -6.80 6.44
C VAL A 249 9.63 -5.99 5.33
N MET A 250 8.87 -5.20 4.57
CA MET A 250 9.43 -4.32 3.53
C MET A 250 10.41 -3.28 4.10
N SER A 251 10.05 -2.66 5.23
CA SER A 251 10.92 -1.69 5.92
C SER A 251 12.22 -2.34 6.42
N MET A 252 12.13 -3.53 7.03
CA MET A 252 13.29 -4.29 7.51
C MET A 252 14.23 -4.66 6.36
N VAL A 253 13.69 -5.15 5.25
CA VAL A 253 14.49 -5.51 4.07
C VAL A 253 15.12 -4.27 3.44
N THR A 254 14.41 -3.15 3.38
CA THR A 254 14.97 -1.88 2.90
C THR A 254 16.15 -1.42 3.76
N ALA A 255 16.03 -1.49 5.09
CA ALA A 255 17.13 -1.16 6.01
C ALA A 255 18.34 -2.09 5.79
N LEU A 256 18.11 -3.39 5.60
CA LEU A 256 19.16 -4.35 5.30
C LEU A 256 19.84 -4.07 3.96
N LEU A 257 19.08 -3.80 2.89
CA LEU A 257 19.63 -3.44 1.59
C LEU A 257 20.46 -2.15 1.65
N ASN A 258 20.00 -1.14 2.39
CA ASN A 258 20.76 0.10 2.62
C ASN A 258 22.07 -0.15 3.38
N TRP A 259 22.06 -1.05 4.36
CA TRP A 259 23.27 -1.47 5.06
C TRP A 259 24.26 -2.20 4.13
N ILE A 260 23.77 -3.14 3.30
CA ILE A 260 24.61 -3.81 2.29
C ILE A 260 25.20 -2.78 1.32
N LEU A 261 24.37 -1.91 0.73
CA LEU A 261 24.82 -0.85 -0.19
C LEU A 261 25.90 0.04 0.43
N THR A 262 25.70 0.46 1.68
CA THR A 262 26.67 1.29 2.39
C THR A 262 28.00 0.56 2.58
N SER A 263 27.97 -0.73 2.94
CA SER A 263 29.19 -1.51 3.15
C SER A 263 29.98 -1.82 1.88
N VAL A 264 29.31 -1.99 0.73
CA VAL A 264 29.97 -2.35 -0.54
C VAL A 264 30.31 -1.17 -1.44
N ALA A 265 29.58 -0.05 -1.34
CA ALA A 265 29.68 1.08 -2.28
C ALA A 265 29.46 2.46 -1.64
N GLY A 266 29.33 2.53 -0.30
CA GLY A 266 29.16 3.77 0.45
C GLY A 266 27.79 4.42 0.33
N THR A 267 27.63 5.57 0.98
CA THR A 267 26.34 6.30 1.09
C THR A 267 25.81 6.81 -0.27
N SER A 268 26.70 7.04 -1.24
CA SER A 268 26.29 7.41 -2.61
C SER A 268 25.45 6.33 -3.29
N ALA A 269 25.69 5.04 -3.01
CA ALA A 269 24.91 3.93 -3.56
C ALA A 269 23.49 3.87 -2.96
N VAL A 270 23.36 4.20 -1.66
CA VAL A 270 22.06 4.33 -1.00
C VAL A 270 21.25 5.47 -1.61
N ALA A 271 21.89 6.59 -1.96
CA ALA A 271 21.22 7.70 -2.63
C ALA A 271 20.70 7.30 -4.03
N VAL A 272 21.51 6.57 -4.82
CA VAL A 272 21.10 6.02 -6.12
C VAL A 272 19.91 5.09 -5.98
N TYR A 273 20.00 4.13 -5.04
CA TYR A 273 18.93 3.18 -4.77
C TYR A 273 17.64 3.89 -4.33
N SER A 274 17.73 4.83 -3.39
CA SER A 274 16.55 5.54 -2.86
C SER A 274 15.86 6.39 -3.92
N ALA A 275 16.63 7.16 -4.71
CA ALA A 275 16.08 7.96 -5.81
C ALA A 275 15.41 7.07 -6.88
N GLY A 276 16.07 5.98 -7.26
CA GLY A 276 15.52 5.03 -8.23
C GLY A 276 14.29 4.28 -7.69
N TRP A 277 14.28 3.91 -6.41
CA TRP A 277 13.18 3.17 -5.79
C TRP A 277 11.89 4.01 -5.68
N SER A 278 12.01 5.33 -5.50
CA SER A 278 10.86 6.24 -5.58
C SER A 278 10.16 6.17 -6.95
N ILE A 279 10.94 6.03 -8.03
CA ILE A 279 10.40 5.83 -9.38
C ILE A 279 9.81 4.44 -9.55
N VAL A 280 10.46 3.41 -9.00
CA VAL A 280 9.93 2.05 -8.98
C VAL A 280 8.55 2.02 -8.35
N MET A 281 8.38 2.67 -7.19
CA MET A 281 7.11 2.73 -6.48
C MET A 281 6.00 3.36 -7.34
N LEU A 282 6.30 4.43 -8.06
CA LEU A 282 5.35 5.05 -9.01
C LEU A 282 5.02 4.12 -10.18
N ALA A 283 6.03 3.47 -10.76
CA ALA A 283 5.88 2.58 -11.92
C ALA A 283 5.03 1.32 -11.62
N ILE A 284 5.05 0.84 -10.37
CA ILE A 284 4.28 -0.35 -9.97
C ILE A 284 2.88 -0.03 -9.43
N VAL A 285 2.52 1.25 -9.23
CA VAL A 285 1.17 1.65 -8.78
C VAL A 285 0.07 0.93 -9.56
N PRO A 286 0.11 0.87 -10.91
CA PRO A 286 -0.96 0.22 -11.65
C PRO A 286 -1.10 -1.29 -11.36
N VAL A 287 0.02 -1.98 -11.12
CA VAL A 287 0.04 -3.41 -10.74
C VAL A 287 -0.54 -3.59 -9.34
N ILE A 288 -0.20 -2.71 -8.40
CA ILE A 288 -0.75 -2.72 -7.04
C ILE A 288 -2.26 -2.48 -7.09
N SER A 289 -2.76 -1.55 -7.91
CA SER A 289 -4.21 -1.29 -8.05
C SER A 289 -4.99 -2.52 -8.54
N VAL A 290 -4.42 -3.29 -9.48
CA VAL A 290 -5.03 -4.56 -9.94
C VAL A 290 -5.02 -5.60 -8.81
N ALA A 291 -3.94 -5.68 -8.03
CA ALA A 291 -3.86 -6.59 -6.89
C ALA A 291 -4.86 -6.24 -5.78
N THR A 292 -5.03 -4.95 -5.47
CA THR A 292 -6.04 -4.47 -4.53
C THR A 292 -7.45 -4.82 -4.99
N ALA A 293 -7.76 -4.68 -6.29
CA ALA A 293 -9.04 -5.12 -6.84
C ALA A 293 -9.22 -6.65 -6.75
N LEU A 294 -8.15 -7.41 -6.97
CA LEU A 294 -8.17 -8.88 -6.92
C LEU A 294 -8.54 -9.42 -5.54
N VAL A 295 -8.20 -8.73 -4.44
CA VAL A 295 -8.61 -9.14 -3.08
C VAL A 295 -10.14 -9.27 -2.98
N SER A 296 -10.88 -8.29 -3.50
CA SER A 296 -12.35 -8.32 -3.48
C SER A 296 -12.93 -9.36 -4.45
N VAL A 297 -12.43 -9.41 -5.69
CA VAL A 297 -12.92 -10.37 -6.70
C VAL A 297 -12.68 -11.81 -6.26
N SER A 298 -11.49 -12.10 -5.74
CA SER A 298 -11.14 -13.43 -5.22
C SER A 298 -11.90 -13.77 -3.94
N GLY A 299 -12.17 -12.78 -3.08
CA GLY A 299 -13.02 -12.94 -1.89
C GLY A 299 -14.45 -13.37 -2.25
N VAL A 300 -15.08 -12.74 -3.24
CA VAL A 300 -16.42 -13.13 -3.73
C VAL A 300 -16.41 -14.52 -4.37
N ALA A 301 -15.42 -14.82 -5.21
CA ALA A 301 -15.30 -16.15 -5.83
C ALA A 301 -15.07 -17.25 -4.79
N TYR A 302 -14.23 -16.99 -3.78
CA TYR A 302 -13.98 -17.93 -2.69
C TYR A 302 -15.22 -18.11 -1.79
N GLY A 303 -15.90 -17.02 -1.42
CA GLY A 303 -17.12 -17.04 -0.59
C GLY A 303 -18.28 -17.77 -1.25
N SER A 304 -18.45 -17.60 -2.57
CA SER A 304 -19.45 -18.33 -3.37
C SER A 304 -19.07 -19.79 -3.67
N ARG A 305 -17.89 -20.24 -3.22
CA ARG A 305 -17.27 -21.52 -3.60
C ARG A 305 -17.14 -21.73 -5.11
N ASN A 306 -17.17 -20.65 -5.89
CA ASN A 306 -16.93 -20.68 -7.33
C ASN A 306 -15.42 -20.64 -7.60
N PHE A 307 -14.76 -21.78 -7.39
CA PHE A 307 -13.31 -21.90 -7.55
C PHE A 307 -12.86 -21.83 -9.02
N GLU A 308 -13.77 -22.00 -9.98
CA GLU A 308 -13.51 -21.71 -11.38
C GLU A 308 -13.31 -20.20 -11.58
N ASN A 309 -14.24 -19.37 -11.08
CA ASN A 309 -14.08 -17.92 -11.12
C ASN A 309 -12.83 -17.46 -10.34
N LEU A 310 -12.46 -18.14 -9.26
CA LEU A 310 -11.22 -17.88 -8.53
C LEU A 310 -9.97 -18.12 -9.39
N GLU A 311 -9.93 -19.22 -10.15
CA GLU A 311 -8.84 -19.50 -11.09
C GLU A 311 -8.80 -18.49 -12.24
N VAL A 312 -9.97 -18.14 -12.80
CA VAL A 312 -10.07 -17.14 -13.86
C VAL A 312 -9.59 -15.78 -13.35
N ALA A 313 -9.98 -15.37 -12.13
CA ALA A 313 -9.53 -14.12 -11.52
C ALA A 313 -8.01 -14.09 -11.35
N HIS A 314 -7.39 -15.17 -10.82
CA HIS A 314 -5.94 -15.26 -10.65
C HIS A 314 -5.20 -15.24 -12.00
N GLY A 315 -5.62 -16.06 -12.96
CA GLY A 315 -4.96 -16.13 -14.27
C GLY A 315 -5.11 -14.83 -15.07
N TYR A 316 -6.28 -14.20 -15.04
CA TYR A 316 -6.54 -12.97 -15.77
C TYR A 316 -5.83 -11.76 -15.14
N SER A 317 -5.86 -11.63 -13.81
CA SER A 317 -5.12 -10.55 -13.11
C SER A 317 -3.62 -10.63 -13.33
N ILE A 318 -3.04 -11.84 -13.38
CA ILE A 318 -1.63 -12.02 -13.74
C ILE A 318 -1.39 -11.56 -15.18
N ARG A 319 -2.19 -11.99 -16.17
CA ARG A 319 -2.00 -11.56 -17.58
C ARG A 319 -2.11 -10.05 -17.74
N LEU A 320 -3.12 -9.44 -17.11
CA LEU A 320 -3.31 -8.00 -17.10
C LEU A 320 -2.12 -7.29 -16.43
N GLY A 321 -1.69 -7.80 -15.28
CA GLY A 321 -0.52 -7.30 -14.56
C GLY A 321 0.77 -7.42 -15.36
N LEU A 322 1.00 -8.53 -16.07
CA LEU A 322 2.16 -8.73 -16.95
C LEU A 322 2.16 -7.73 -18.11
N LEU A 323 1.01 -7.45 -18.71
CA LEU A 323 0.88 -6.46 -19.78
C LEU A 323 1.21 -5.05 -19.26
N ILE A 324 0.61 -4.67 -18.13
CA ILE A 324 0.85 -3.38 -17.49
C ILE A 324 2.32 -3.26 -17.08
N ALA A 325 2.87 -4.28 -16.41
CA ALA A 325 4.25 -4.30 -15.95
C ALA A 325 5.25 -4.30 -17.10
N GLY A 326 4.96 -4.99 -18.20
CA GLY A 326 5.78 -4.95 -19.41
C GLY A 326 5.79 -3.56 -20.03
N ALA A 327 4.63 -2.89 -20.10
CA ALA A 327 4.53 -1.52 -20.59
C ALA A 327 5.27 -0.53 -19.67
N THR A 328 5.10 -0.61 -18.36
CA THR A 328 5.83 0.26 -17.42
C THR A 328 7.32 -0.05 -17.37
N ALA A 329 7.73 -1.32 -17.51
CA ALA A 329 9.15 -1.69 -17.62
C ALA A 329 9.79 -1.11 -18.88
N ALA A 330 9.13 -1.24 -20.04
CA ALA A 330 9.60 -0.66 -21.29
C ALA A 330 9.70 0.86 -21.20
N LEU A 331 8.67 1.51 -20.64
CA LEU A 331 8.66 2.94 -20.42
C LEU A 331 9.80 3.39 -19.50
N THR A 332 9.99 2.72 -18.35
CA THR A 332 11.09 3.03 -17.42
C THR A 332 12.45 2.79 -18.06
N PHE A 333 12.64 1.72 -18.82
CA PHE A 333 13.91 1.42 -19.48
C PHE A 333 14.29 2.47 -20.52
N VAL A 334 13.35 2.83 -21.39
CA VAL A 334 13.53 3.86 -22.41
C VAL A 334 13.72 5.20 -21.73
N LEU A 335 12.87 5.55 -20.75
CA LEU A 335 12.87 6.85 -20.13
C LEU A 335 13.94 7.06 -19.04
N ALA A 336 14.66 6.02 -18.64
CA ALA A 336 15.62 6.05 -17.54
C ALA A 336 16.60 7.24 -17.58
N PRO A 337 17.19 7.62 -18.73
CA PRO A 337 18.11 8.76 -18.77
C PRO A 337 17.42 10.10 -18.44
N TRP A 338 16.20 10.33 -18.95
CA TRP A 338 15.47 11.57 -18.67
C TRP A 338 14.93 11.60 -17.24
N ILE A 339 14.48 10.45 -16.73
CA ILE A 339 14.07 10.32 -15.32
C ILE A 339 15.27 10.63 -14.41
N ALA A 340 16.44 10.03 -14.68
CA ALA A 340 17.64 10.26 -13.89
C ALA A 340 18.08 11.74 -13.90
N TRP A 341 17.86 12.45 -15.02
CA TRP A 341 18.18 13.87 -15.14
C TRP A 341 17.37 14.74 -14.16
N ILE A 342 16.10 14.41 -13.92
CA ILE A 342 15.24 15.11 -12.95
C ILE A 342 15.83 15.03 -11.53
N PHE A 343 16.43 13.91 -11.16
CA PHE A 343 17.04 13.71 -9.83
C PHE A 343 18.49 14.21 -9.73
N SER A 344 19.10 14.64 -10.83
CA SER A 344 20.52 15.02 -10.90
C SER A 344 20.74 16.43 -11.44
N TYR A 345 19.72 17.29 -11.33
CA TYR A 345 19.74 18.64 -11.88
C TYR A 345 20.78 19.57 -11.21
N SER A 346 21.23 19.28 -9.99
CA SER A 346 22.25 20.08 -9.31
C SER A 346 23.67 19.63 -9.69
N GLN A 347 24.63 20.57 -9.74
CA GLN A 347 26.03 20.26 -10.04
C GLN A 347 26.62 19.23 -9.05
N ALA A 348 26.17 19.26 -7.78
CA ALA A 348 26.57 18.32 -6.74
C ALA A 348 26.01 16.90 -6.93
N SER A 349 24.85 16.74 -7.57
CA SER A 349 24.19 15.44 -7.80
C SER A 349 24.33 14.91 -9.25
N SER A 350 24.90 15.69 -10.15
CA SER A 350 25.10 15.34 -11.57
C SER A 350 25.81 13.99 -11.78
N HIS A 351 26.78 13.65 -10.93
CA HIS A 351 27.53 12.40 -10.98
C HIS A 351 26.68 11.14 -10.69
N LEU A 352 25.48 11.29 -10.11
CA LEU A 352 24.57 10.19 -9.81
C LEU A 352 23.71 9.77 -11.01
N ALA A 353 23.52 10.65 -12.00
CA ALA A 353 22.63 10.41 -13.13
C ALA A 353 22.92 9.10 -13.90
N PRO A 354 24.19 8.80 -14.25
CA PRO A 354 24.52 7.55 -14.94
C PRO A 354 24.23 6.31 -14.10
N ARG A 355 24.48 6.37 -12.78
CA ARG A 355 24.22 5.27 -11.84
C ARG A 355 22.72 5.03 -11.65
N ILE A 356 21.92 6.10 -11.51
CA ILE A 356 20.45 6.01 -11.47
C ILE A 356 19.91 5.42 -12.78
N THR A 357 20.44 5.85 -13.93
CA THR A 357 20.05 5.28 -15.23
C THR A 357 20.34 3.78 -15.30
N GLY A 358 21.54 3.37 -14.85
CA GLY A 358 21.94 1.96 -14.77
C GLY A 358 21.01 1.16 -13.86
N PHE A 359 20.75 1.67 -12.65
CA PHE A 359 19.82 1.07 -11.70
C PHE A 359 18.43 0.87 -12.32
N LEU A 360 17.83 1.92 -12.91
CA LEU A 360 16.49 1.88 -13.48
C LEU A 360 16.36 0.85 -14.62
N ARG A 361 17.40 0.74 -15.46
CA ARG A 361 17.44 -0.23 -16.56
C ARG A 361 17.57 -1.68 -16.09
N VAL A 362 18.19 -1.93 -14.94
CA VAL A 362 18.28 -3.27 -14.34
C VAL A 362 17.00 -3.60 -13.60
N ILE A 363 16.54 -2.70 -12.73
CA ILE A 363 15.42 -2.96 -11.81
C ILE A 363 14.09 -3.10 -12.54
N CYS A 364 13.91 -2.50 -13.73
CA CYS A 364 12.67 -2.64 -14.50
C CYS A 364 12.38 -4.09 -14.92
N LEU A 365 13.40 -4.97 -14.96
CA LEU A 365 13.22 -6.40 -15.20
C LEU A 365 12.41 -7.08 -14.10
N PHE A 366 12.52 -6.59 -12.86
CA PHE A 366 11.73 -7.09 -11.73
C PHE A 366 10.23 -6.83 -11.93
N TYR A 367 9.84 -5.73 -12.58
CA TYR A 367 8.44 -5.36 -12.75
C TYR A 367 7.68 -6.48 -13.46
N ILE A 368 8.30 -7.10 -14.46
CA ILE A 368 7.69 -8.15 -15.29
C ILE A 368 7.26 -9.34 -14.43
N PHE A 369 7.99 -9.69 -13.37
CA PHE A 369 7.67 -10.86 -12.54
C PHE A 369 6.84 -10.51 -11.31
N LEU A 370 6.81 -9.24 -10.91
CA LEU A 370 6.07 -8.76 -9.76
C LEU A 370 4.57 -9.18 -9.72
N PRO A 371 3.80 -9.15 -10.84
CA PRO A 371 2.41 -9.60 -10.84
C PRO A 371 2.22 -11.04 -10.39
N LEU A 372 3.16 -11.94 -10.70
CA LEU A 372 3.08 -13.35 -10.29
C LEU A 372 3.07 -13.47 -8.76
N GLY A 373 3.86 -12.64 -8.08
CA GLY A 373 3.95 -12.61 -6.62
C GLY A 373 2.75 -11.92 -5.98
N ILE A 374 2.52 -10.64 -6.30
CA ILE A 374 1.50 -9.83 -5.61
C ILE A 374 0.10 -10.40 -5.85
N MET A 375 -0.25 -10.78 -7.09
CA MET A 375 -1.59 -11.31 -7.36
C MET A 375 -1.84 -12.62 -6.61
N SER A 376 -0.81 -13.45 -6.45
CA SER A 376 -0.89 -14.69 -5.68
C SER A 376 -1.08 -14.41 -4.19
N GLY A 377 -0.39 -13.42 -3.62
CA GLY A 377 -0.64 -12.94 -2.26
C GLY A 377 -2.08 -12.45 -2.09
N SER A 378 -2.60 -11.66 -3.03
CA SER A 378 -3.97 -11.16 -3.01
C SER A 378 -5.04 -12.26 -3.06
N ILE A 379 -4.78 -13.40 -3.72
CA ILE A 379 -5.67 -14.58 -3.64
C ILE A 379 -5.76 -15.10 -2.20
N PHE A 380 -4.63 -15.23 -1.51
CA PHE A 380 -4.63 -15.66 -0.12
C PHE A 380 -5.30 -14.64 0.80
N GLN A 381 -5.08 -13.35 0.58
CA GLN A 381 -5.80 -12.30 1.30
C GLN A 381 -7.31 -12.40 1.07
N GLY A 382 -7.79 -12.49 -0.17
CA GLY A 382 -9.23 -12.63 -0.46
C GLY A 382 -9.86 -13.89 0.12
N ALA A 383 -9.12 -15.00 0.14
CA ALA A 383 -9.53 -16.26 0.76
C ALA A 383 -9.51 -16.25 2.31
N GLY A 384 -9.11 -15.15 2.95
CA GLY A 384 -9.02 -15.03 4.42
C GLY A 384 -7.78 -15.71 5.01
N ARG A 385 -6.78 -16.01 4.19
CA ARG A 385 -5.52 -16.66 4.59
C ARG A 385 -4.37 -15.64 4.62
N GLY A 386 -4.56 -14.55 5.37
CA GLY A 386 -3.58 -13.46 5.45
C GLY A 386 -2.19 -13.92 5.89
N MET A 387 -2.10 -14.88 6.83
CA MET A 387 -0.80 -15.43 7.26
C MET A 387 -0.05 -16.08 6.10
N THR A 388 -0.74 -16.74 5.16
CA THR A 388 -0.11 -17.29 3.96
C THR A 388 0.41 -16.19 3.03
N SER A 389 -0.33 -15.08 2.89
CA SER A 389 0.16 -13.88 2.16
C SER A 389 1.45 -13.33 2.79
N LEU A 390 1.46 -13.16 4.11
CA LEU A 390 2.65 -12.71 4.83
C LEU A 390 3.84 -13.66 4.65
N MET A 391 3.62 -14.98 4.76
CA MET A 391 4.68 -15.97 4.53
C MET A 391 5.27 -15.85 3.13
N LEU A 392 4.44 -15.63 2.10
CA LEU A 392 4.93 -15.39 0.73
C LEU A 392 5.75 -14.12 0.64
N SER A 393 5.30 -13.03 1.28
CA SER A 393 6.04 -11.77 1.34
C SER A 393 7.38 -11.93 2.08
N VAL A 394 7.43 -12.70 3.18
CA VAL A 394 8.67 -13.02 3.91
C VAL A 394 9.63 -13.87 3.07
N ILE A 395 9.13 -14.92 2.41
CA ILE A 395 9.95 -15.76 1.52
C ILE A 395 10.55 -14.90 0.40
N ARG A 396 9.73 -14.06 -0.24
CA ARG A 396 10.20 -13.21 -1.33
C ARG A 396 11.20 -12.16 -0.86
N GLN A 397 10.85 -11.39 0.17
CA GLN A 397 11.63 -10.21 0.57
C GLN A 397 12.81 -10.55 1.48
N VAL A 398 12.61 -11.39 2.49
CA VAL A 398 13.65 -11.73 3.47
C VAL A 398 14.50 -12.89 2.97
N LEU A 399 13.87 -14.01 2.58
CA LEU A 399 14.63 -15.21 2.23
C LEU A 399 15.30 -15.11 0.86
N LEU A 400 14.65 -14.49 -0.12
CA LEU A 400 15.17 -14.45 -1.48
C LEU A 400 15.85 -13.12 -1.78
N VAL A 401 15.14 -11.98 -1.76
CA VAL A 401 15.74 -10.68 -2.09
C VAL A 401 16.95 -10.36 -1.22
N ALA A 402 16.84 -10.45 0.12
CA ALA A 402 17.98 -10.13 0.98
C ALA A 402 19.16 -11.09 0.81
N VAL A 403 18.91 -12.40 0.68
CA VAL A 403 19.97 -13.40 0.51
C VAL A 403 20.66 -13.24 -0.85
N PHE A 404 19.92 -13.07 -1.95
CA PHE A 404 20.51 -12.84 -3.26
C PHE A 404 21.27 -11.51 -3.32
N ALA A 405 20.73 -10.45 -2.72
CA ALA A 405 21.45 -9.17 -2.63
C ALA A 405 22.77 -9.31 -1.87
N TYR A 406 22.77 -9.97 -0.71
CA TYR A 406 24.00 -10.22 0.05
C TYR A 406 24.99 -11.11 -0.72
N LEU A 407 24.50 -12.21 -1.30
CA LEU A 407 25.32 -13.16 -2.04
C LEU A 407 25.98 -12.50 -3.26
N LEU A 408 25.22 -11.81 -4.10
CA LEU A 408 25.76 -11.16 -5.30
C LEU A 408 26.64 -9.95 -4.98
N ALA A 409 26.23 -9.10 -4.03
CA ALA A 409 26.98 -7.88 -3.71
C ALA A 409 28.26 -8.15 -2.91
N VAL A 410 28.18 -8.99 -1.88
CA VAL A 410 29.28 -9.23 -0.92
C VAL A 410 30.10 -10.45 -1.32
N THR A 411 29.46 -11.62 -1.48
CA THR A 411 30.22 -12.87 -1.67
C THR A 411 30.81 -13.02 -3.08
N LEU A 412 30.10 -12.57 -4.12
CA LEU A 412 30.61 -12.54 -5.50
C LEU A 412 31.31 -11.23 -5.84
N GLY A 413 31.34 -10.26 -4.93
CA GLY A 413 32.06 -8.99 -5.10
C GLY A 413 31.52 -8.09 -6.22
N LEU A 414 30.26 -8.23 -6.63
CA LEU A 414 29.66 -7.39 -7.69
C LEU A 414 29.28 -5.97 -7.20
N GLY A 415 29.54 -5.66 -5.91
CA GLY A 415 29.32 -4.34 -5.33
C GLY A 415 27.87 -3.88 -5.43
N GLU A 416 27.67 -2.60 -5.75
CA GLU A 416 26.34 -1.99 -5.90
C GLU A 416 25.46 -2.71 -6.95
N ALA A 417 26.01 -3.09 -8.10
CA ALA A 417 25.27 -3.80 -9.14
C ALA A 417 24.82 -5.19 -8.67
N GLY A 418 25.58 -5.83 -7.77
CA GLY A 418 25.19 -7.07 -7.12
C GLY A 418 23.91 -6.94 -6.30
N VAL A 419 23.70 -5.80 -5.62
CA VAL A 419 22.46 -5.54 -4.90
C VAL A 419 21.29 -5.44 -5.87
N TRP A 420 21.45 -4.71 -6.98
CA TRP A 420 20.38 -4.51 -7.97
C TRP A 420 19.94 -5.84 -8.59
N TRP A 421 20.89 -6.65 -9.03
CA TRP A 421 20.61 -7.99 -9.56
C TRP A 421 20.09 -8.94 -8.49
N GLY A 422 20.49 -8.75 -7.23
CA GLY A 422 19.98 -9.54 -6.11
C GLY A 422 18.51 -9.30 -5.84
N VAL A 423 18.07 -8.04 -5.90
CA VAL A 423 16.65 -7.68 -5.85
C VAL A 423 15.90 -8.31 -7.02
N VAL A 424 16.41 -8.18 -8.25
CA VAL A 424 15.76 -8.78 -9.44
C VAL A 424 15.65 -10.30 -9.31
N ALA A 425 16.74 -11.00 -9.01
CA ALA A 425 16.76 -12.45 -8.89
C ALA A 425 15.88 -12.96 -7.74
N GLY A 426 15.96 -12.31 -6.58
CA GLY A 426 15.17 -12.67 -5.42
C GLY A 426 13.67 -12.47 -5.63
N ASP A 427 13.27 -11.38 -6.27
CA ASP A 427 11.85 -11.12 -6.53
C ASP A 427 11.29 -12.03 -7.62
N ILE A 428 12.07 -12.35 -8.67
CA ILE A 428 11.71 -13.38 -9.65
C ILE A 428 11.49 -14.73 -8.95
N GLY A 429 12.45 -15.19 -8.15
CA GLY A 429 12.36 -16.46 -7.43
C GLY A 429 11.14 -16.49 -6.49
N GLY A 430 10.95 -15.43 -5.70
CA GLY A 430 9.85 -15.36 -4.73
C GLY A 430 8.49 -15.24 -5.37
N SER A 431 8.38 -14.48 -6.46
CA SER A 431 7.15 -14.35 -7.23
C SER A 431 6.76 -15.67 -7.93
N LEU A 432 7.74 -16.47 -8.39
CA LEU A 432 7.49 -17.81 -8.91
C LEU A 432 7.02 -18.77 -7.81
N VAL A 433 7.64 -18.75 -6.63
CA VAL A 433 7.20 -19.55 -5.48
C VAL A 433 5.76 -19.21 -5.09
N ALA A 434 5.43 -17.92 -5.00
CA ALA A 434 4.08 -17.44 -4.72
C ALA A 434 3.07 -17.89 -5.77
N TYR A 435 3.42 -17.78 -7.05
CA TYR A 435 2.59 -18.26 -8.15
C TYR A 435 2.29 -19.76 -8.06
N LEU A 436 3.34 -20.58 -7.89
CA LEU A 436 3.19 -22.03 -7.77
C LEU A 436 2.33 -22.41 -6.56
N TRP A 437 2.54 -21.76 -5.41
CA TRP A 437 1.74 -22.02 -4.22
C TRP A 437 0.27 -21.65 -4.44
N ALA A 438 -0.03 -20.49 -5.03
CA ALA A 438 -1.39 -20.11 -5.37
C ALA A 438 -2.06 -21.09 -6.36
N ARG A 439 -1.34 -21.54 -7.39
CA ARG A 439 -1.84 -22.56 -8.34
C ARG A 439 -2.16 -23.89 -7.64
N LEU A 440 -1.28 -24.35 -6.75
CA LEU A 440 -1.52 -25.56 -5.96
C LEU A 440 -2.69 -25.41 -4.97
N PHE A 441 -2.87 -24.22 -4.41
CA PHE A 441 -3.99 -23.91 -3.52
C PHE A 441 -5.32 -23.94 -4.30
N ILE A 442 -5.42 -23.21 -5.41
CA ILE A 442 -6.62 -23.17 -6.26
C ILE A 442 -6.93 -24.58 -6.81
N GLY A 443 -5.92 -25.30 -7.29
CA GLY A 443 -6.07 -26.67 -7.80
C GLY A 443 -6.51 -27.69 -6.75
N ARG A 444 -6.18 -27.47 -5.46
CA ARG A 444 -6.75 -28.27 -4.36
C ARG A 444 -8.22 -27.95 -4.14
N LEU A 445 -8.61 -26.68 -4.11
CA LEU A 445 -10.00 -26.28 -3.93
C LEU A 445 -10.92 -26.81 -5.03
N ARG A 446 -10.49 -26.74 -6.30
CA ARG A 446 -11.25 -27.30 -7.43
C ARG A 446 -11.47 -28.80 -7.30
N ARG A 447 -10.45 -29.55 -6.86
CA ARG A 447 -10.55 -31.00 -6.64
C ARG A 447 -11.48 -31.40 -5.49
N TYR A 448 -11.70 -30.54 -4.51
CA TYR A 448 -12.66 -30.78 -3.43
C TYR A 448 -14.10 -30.41 -3.80
N ALA A 449 -14.28 -29.59 -4.84
CA ALA A 449 -15.59 -29.12 -5.30
C ALA A 449 -16.15 -29.92 -6.49
N ALA A 450 -15.29 -30.59 -7.25
CA ALA A 450 -15.64 -31.60 -8.25
C ALA A 450 -15.83 -32.95 -7.55
#